data_AF-A0A497R9D0-F1
#
_entry.id   AF-A0A497R9D0-F1
#
_cell.length_a   1.000
_cell.length_b   1.000
_cell.length_c   1.000
_cell.angle_alpha   90.00
_cell.angle_beta   90.00
_cell.angle_gamma   90.00
#
_symmetry.space_group_name_H-M   'P 1'
#
loop_
_entity.id
_entity.type
_entity.pdbx_description
1 polymer ?
#
loop_
_entity_poly.entity_id
_entity_poly.type
_entity_poly.pdbx_seq_one_letter_code
_entity_poly.pdbx_strand_id
1 'polypeptide(L)'
;MPEKKELIFKPEELLQAGMLNYQVFMLLTMKFIQEHQLALKDLALYFGKEMAKGWEKVMHATPEQIAREFAKNYLTAGATKAYYQETEDGFEIEIIGWPNKQLVKLLALPENFTKDWNFVFEPIATAYNFSYTFEQTEEMLLIKITK
;
A
#
# COMPACT_ATOMS: atom_id res chain seq x y z
N MET A 1 -22.47 -37.77 -21.66
CA MET A 1 -22.35 -36.71 -20.63
C MET A 1 -21.10 -35.90 -20.96
N PRO A 2 -21.13 -34.56 -20.89
CA PRO A 2 -19.92 -33.76 -21.12
C PRO A 2 -18.87 -34.09 -20.05
N GLU A 3 -17.65 -34.36 -20.49
CA GLU A 3 -16.51 -34.68 -19.63
C GLU A 3 -16.00 -33.40 -18.96
N LYS A 4 -15.81 -33.44 -17.64
CA LYS A 4 -15.20 -32.34 -16.89
C LYS A 4 -13.69 -32.41 -17.04
N LYS A 5 -13.06 -31.32 -17.45
CA LYS A 5 -11.60 -31.17 -17.48
C LYS A 5 -11.14 -30.37 -16.27
N GLU A 6 -10.05 -30.81 -15.65
CA GLU A 6 -9.39 -30.06 -14.58
C GLU A 6 -8.67 -28.84 -15.16
N LEU A 7 -8.75 -27.70 -14.47
CA LEU A 7 -7.99 -26.50 -14.77
C LEU A 7 -6.79 -26.43 -13.83
N ILE A 8 -5.59 -26.44 -14.40
CA ILE A 8 -4.34 -26.38 -13.65
C ILE A 8 -3.62 -25.10 -14.07
N PHE A 9 -3.41 -24.21 -13.11
CA PHE A 9 -2.69 -22.94 -13.30
C PHE A 9 -1.35 -22.98 -12.59
N LYS A 10 -0.36 -22.23 -13.11
CA LYS A 10 0.92 -22.07 -12.43
C LYS A 10 0.78 -21.12 -11.23
N PRO A 11 1.51 -21.34 -10.12
CA PRO A 11 1.46 -20.44 -8.98
C PRO A 11 1.75 -18.97 -9.32
N GLU A 12 2.70 -18.73 -10.23
CA GLU A 12 3.09 -17.38 -10.65
C GLU A 12 1.98 -16.67 -11.44
N GLU A 13 1.23 -17.41 -12.26
CA GLU A 13 0.09 -16.90 -13.01
C GLU A 13 -1.03 -16.47 -12.06
N LEU A 14 -1.35 -17.32 -11.08
CA LEU A 14 -2.34 -17.01 -10.05
C LEU A 14 -1.91 -15.83 -9.17
N LEU A 15 -0.62 -15.73 -8.83
CA LEU A 15 -0.08 -14.61 -8.07
C LEU A 15 -0.19 -13.30 -8.84
N GLN A 16 0.20 -13.28 -10.12
CA GLN A 16 0.10 -12.09 -10.96
C GLN A 16 -1.36 -11.64 -11.13
N ALA A 17 -2.27 -12.59 -11.40
CA ALA A 17 -3.69 -12.31 -11.48
C ALA A 17 -4.25 -11.80 -10.13
N GLY A 18 -3.84 -12.40 -9.02
CA GLY A 18 -4.23 -11.99 -7.67
C GLY A 18 -3.78 -10.58 -7.33
N MET A 19 -2.52 -10.22 -7.62
CA MET A 19 -1.99 -8.88 -7.41
C MET A 19 -2.72 -7.83 -8.24
N LEU A 20 -3.02 -8.13 -9.51
CA LEU A 20 -3.77 -7.22 -10.39
C LEU A 20 -5.21 -7.04 -9.89
N ASN A 21 -5.88 -8.13 -9.53
CA ASN A 21 -7.25 -8.09 -8.99
C ASN A 21 -7.30 -7.30 -7.68
N TYR A 22 -6.32 -7.48 -6.79
CA TYR A 22 -6.20 -6.73 -5.56
C TYR A 22 -6.04 -5.22 -5.81
N GLN A 23 -5.16 -4.84 -6.73
CA GLN A 23 -4.98 -3.45 -7.14
C GLN A 23 -6.29 -2.85 -7.65
N VAL A 24 -6.93 -3.50 -8.63
CA VAL A 24 -8.19 -3.02 -9.21
C VAL A 24 -9.27 -2.87 -8.14
N PHE A 25 -9.41 -3.87 -7.26
CA PHE A 25 -10.38 -3.83 -6.17
C PHE A 25 -10.12 -2.65 -5.20
N MET A 26 -8.87 -2.42 -4.84
CA MET A 26 -8.50 -1.32 -3.95
C MET A 26 -8.83 0.04 -4.59
N LEU A 27 -8.40 0.27 -5.83
CA LEU A 27 -8.63 1.55 -6.52
C LEU A 27 -10.13 1.81 -6.78
N LEU A 28 -10.90 0.77 -7.14
CA LEU A 28 -12.36 0.87 -7.28
C LEU A 28 -13.07 1.15 -5.96
N THR A 29 -12.60 0.57 -4.86
CA THR A 29 -13.14 0.86 -3.53
C THR A 29 -12.91 2.33 -3.18
N MET A 30 -11.70 2.85 -3.39
CA MET A 30 -11.40 4.27 -3.17
C MET A 30 -12.26 5.18 -4.06
N LYS A 31 -12.43 4.81 -5.33
CA LYS A 31 -13.30 5.53 -6.27
C LYS A 31 -14.73 5.60 -5.77
N PHE A 32 -15.29 4.46 -5.36
CA PHE A 32 -16.64 4.39 -4.80
C PHE A 32 -16.80 5.29 -3.58
N ILE A 33 -15.86 5.22 -2.63
CA ILE A 33 -15.87 6.08 -1.43
C ILE A 33 -15.91 7.57 -1.83
N GLN A 34 -15.09 7.99 -2.80
CA GLN A 34 -15.06 9.39 -3.25
C GLN A 34 -16.31 9.80 -4.02
N GLU A 35 -16.81 8.97 -4.95
CA GLU A 35 -18.05 9.24 -5.71
C GLU A 35 -19.27 9.39 -4.80
N HIS A 36 -19.27 8.69 -3.66
CA HIS A 36 -20.29 8.77 -2.64
C HIS A 36 -20.01 9.79 -1.53
N GLN A 37 -19.01 10.66 -1.71
CA GLN A 37 -18.63 11.72 -0.76
C GLN A 37 -18.29 11.21 0.65
N LEU A 38 -17.83 9.97 0.74
CA LEU A 38 -17.32 9.37 1.98
C LEU A 38 -15.85 9.75 2.14
N ALA A 39 -15.38 9.81 3.39
CA ALA A 39 -14.00 10.18 3.68
C ALA A 39 -13.05 8.99 3.44
N LEU A 40 -12.22 9.08 2.40
CA LEU A 40 -11.17 8.08 2.14
C LEU A 40 -10.20 7.95 3.32
N LYS A 41 -9.93 9.06 4.02
CA LYS A 41 -9.12 9.04 5.24
C LYS A 41 -9.73 8.13 6.31
N ASP A 42 -11.05 8.15 6.52
CA ASP A 42 -11.69 7.32 7.56
C ASP A 42 -11.54 5.82 7.23
N LEU A 43 -11.68 5.45 5.95
CA LEU A 43 -11.42 4.08 5.51
C LEU A 43 -9.94 3.70 5.71
N ALA A 44 -9.01 4.59 5.37
CA ALA A 44 -7.58 4.35 5.54
C ALA A 44 -7.24 4.15 7.03
N LEU A 45 -7.77 4.98 7.92
CA LEU A 45 -7.58 4.85 9.37
C LEU A 45 -8.19 3.56 9.92
N TYR A 46 -9.39 3.19 9.47
CA TYR A 46 -10.00 1.91 9.85
C TYR A 46 -9.13 0.73 9.40
N PHE A 47 -8.70 0.72 8.14
CA PHE A 47 -7.86 -0.34 7.59
C PHE A 47 -6.51 -0.41 8.30
N GLY A 48 -5.90 0.73 8.58
CA GLY A 48 -4.65 0.84 9.33
C GLY A 48 -4.73 0.29 10.73
N LYS A 49 -5.84 0.55 11.43
CA LYS A 49 -6.09 0.01 12.77
C LYS A 49 -6.20 -1.52 12.76
N GLU A 50 -6.84 -2.08 11.75
CA GLU A 50 -6.94 -3.53 11.58
C GLU A 50 -5.59 -4.15 11.18
N MET A 51 -4.85 -3.49 10.27
CA MET A 51 -3.49 -3.90 9.90
C MET A 51 -2.52 -3.88 11.07
N ALA A 52 -2.63 -2.89 11.96
CA ALA A 52 -1.79 -2.78 13.14
C ALA A 52 -1.83 -4.07 13.97
N LYS A 53 -2.97 -4.76 14.07
CA LYS A 53 -3.08 -6.05 14.79
C LYS A 53 -2.17 -7.13 14.19
N GLY A 54 -1.90 -7.10 12.89
CA GLY A 54 -0.99 -8.04 12.21
C GLY A 54 0.49 -7.70 12.37
N TRP A 55 0.81 -6.50 12.86
CA TRP A 55 2.17 -6.01 13.02
C TRP A 55 2.76 -6.29 14.42
N GLU A 56 2.16 -7.18 15.21
CA GLU A 56 2.64 -7.52 16.57
C GLU A 56 4.13 -7.92 16.59
N LYS A 57 4.61 -8.57 15.53
CA LYS A 57 6.03 -8.93 15.36
C LYS A 57 6.96 -7.71 15.23
N VAL A 58 6.40 -6.55 14.91
CA VAL A 58 7.09 -5.27 14.69
C VAL A 58 7.13 -4.43 15.98
N MET A 59 6.50 -4.87 17.08
CA MET A 59 6.51 -4.14 18.36
C MET A 59 7.92 -3.89 18.91
N HIS A 60 8.83 -4.80 18.63
CA HIS A 60 10.25 -4.70 19.01
C HIS A 60 11.16 -4.45 17.81
N ALA A 61 10.60 -4.03 16.67
CA ALA A 61 11.37 -3.85 15.46
C ALA A 61 12.24 -2.59 15.48
N THR A 62 13.37 -2.71 14.79
CA THR A 62 14.23 -1.57 14.46
C THR A 62 13.57 -0.67 13.42
N PRO A 63 13.97 0.61 13.32
CA PRO A 63 13.51 1.49 12.24
C PRO A 63 13.70 0.89 10.84
N GLU A 64 14.80 0.16 10.60
CA GLU A 64 15.03 -0.55 9.34
C GLU A 64 13.95 -1.60 9.06
N GLN A 65 13.61 -2.42 10.06
CA GLN A 65 12.57 -3.44 9.91
C GLN A 65 11.20 -2.82 9.62
N ILE A 66 10.87 -1.69 10.26
CA ILE A 66 9.66 -0.92 9.96
C ILE A 66 9.70 -0.44 8.50
N ALA A 67 10.84 0.11 8.05
CA ALA A 67 10.98 0.58 6.67
C ALA A 67 10.81 -0.53 5.62
N ARG A 68 11.36 -1.72 5.88
CA ARG A 68 11.19 -2.88 5.02
C ARG A 68 9.73 -3.35 4.96
N GLU A 69 9.00 -3.27 6.06
CA GLU A 69 7.57 -3.59 6.09
C GLU A 69 6.72 -2.58 5.32
N PHE A 70 7.03 -1.28 5.42
CA PHE A 70 6.41 -0.25 4.56
C PHE A 70 6.62 -0.57 3.07
N ALA A 71 7.88 -0.77 2.67
CA ALA A 71 8.22 -1.12 1.28
C ALA A 71 7.45 -2.35 0.79
N LYS A 72 7.37 -3.40 1.62
CA LYS A 72 6.63 -4.64 1.29
C LYS A 72 5.13 -4.38 1.07
N ASN A 73 4.50 -3.54 1.89
CA ASN A 73 3.08 -3.21 1.75
C ASN A 73 2.81 -2.48 0.42
N TYR A 74 3.64 -1.52 0.03
CA TYR A 74 3.47 -0.82 -1.24
C TYR A 74 3.75 -1.72 -2.45
N LEU A 75 4.77 -2.57 -2.41
CA LEU A 75 5.04 -3.55 -3.46
C LEU A 75 3.87 -4.52 -3.64
N THR A 76 3.27 -4.95 -2.53
CA THR A 76 2.07 -5.81 -2.54
C THR A 76 0.84 -5.06 -3.08
N ALA A 77 0.74 -3.76 -2.79
CA ALA A 77 -0.29 -2.87 -3.31
C ALA A 77 -0.08 -2.50 -4.79
N GLY A 78 1.02 -2.90 -5.43
CA GLY A 78 1.23 -2.68 -6.87
C GLY A 78 2.25 -1.62 -7.24
N ALA A 79 3.04 -1.12 -6.27
CA ALA A 79 4.28 -0.44 -6.59
C ALA A 79 5.20 -1.35 -7.40
N THR A 80 5.99 -0.78 -8.30
CA THR A 80 6.90 -1.54 -9.15
C THR A 80 8.28 -1.70 -8.52
N LYS A 81 8.70 -0.73 -7.72
CA LYS A 81 10.00 -0.73 -7.03
C LYS A 81 9.90 -0.03 -5.68
N ALA A 82 10.78 -0.45 -4.78
CA ALA A 82 11.01 0.22 -3.51
C ALA A 82 12.51 0.25 -3.22
N TYR A 83 13.01 1.40 -2.78
CA TYR A 83 14.36 1.60 -2.26
C TYR A 83 14.27 2.08 -0.83
N TYR A 84 15.27 1.76 0.00
CA TYR A 84 15.37 2.33 1.35
C TYR A 84 16.82 2.66 1.68
N GLN A 85 17.00 3.70 2.49
CA GLN A 85 18.30 4.16 2.95
C GLN A 85 18.23 4.62 4.40
N GLU A 86 19.33 4.44 5.13
CA GLU A 86 19.51 5.00 6.46
C GLU A 86 19.78 6.51 6.37
N THR A 87 19.28 7.25 7.34
CA THR A 87 19.42 8.70 7.50
C THR A 87 19.84 9.00 8.93
N GLU A 88 20.21 10.25 9.24
CA GLU A 88 20.62 10.64 10.60
C GLU A 88 19.55 10.33 11.67
N ASP A 89 18.27 10.49 11.32
CA ASP A 89 17.14 10.38 12.25
C ASP A 89 16.31 9.10 12.09
N GLY A 90 16.69 8.19 11.18
CA GLY A 90 15.92 6.98 10.88
C GLY A 90 16.12 6.47 9.46
N PHE A 91 15.03 6.19 8.73
CA PHE A 91 15.08 5.63 7.39
C PHE A 91 14.18 6.39 6.41
N GLU A 92 14.64 6.45 5.18
CA GLU A 92 13.87 6.97 4.05
C GLU A 92 13.57 5.84 3.07
N ILE A 93 12.37 5.86 2.48
CA ILE A 93 11.87 4.86 1.56
C ILE A 93 11.36 5.57 0.32
N GLU A 94 11.84 5.16 -0.84
CA GLU A 94 11.37 5.62 -2.13
C GLU A 94 10.51 4.52 -2.77
N ILE A 95 9.24 4.83 -3.03
CA ILE A 95 8.29 3.93 -3.68
C ILE A 95 7.98 4.44 -5.08
N ILE A 96 8.20 3.61 -6.10
CA ILE A 96 7.95 3.95 -7.51
C ILE A 96 6.77 3.14 -8.04
N GLY A 97 5.95 3.79 -8.87
CA GLY A 97 4.85 3.14 -9.58
C GLY A 97 3.59 2.91 -8.73
N TRP A 98 3.50 3.57 -7.57
CA TRP A 98 2.30 3.62 -6.76
C TRP A 98 1.61 5.01 -6.84
N PRO A 99 0.29 5.06 -7.10
CA PRO A 99 -0.53 3.97 -7.61
C PRO A 99 -0.13 3.57 -9.03
N ASN A 100 -0.56 2.37 -9.47
CA ASN A 100 -0.32 1.91 -10.83
C ASN A 100 -0.99 2.86 -11.86
N LYS A 101 -0.18 3.69 -12.53
CA LYS A 101 -0.66 4.75 -13.45
C LYS A 101 -1.54 4.23 -14.58
N GLN A 102 -1.29 3.01 -15.07
CA GLN A 102 -2.12 2.42 -16.12
C GLN A 102 -3.54 2.15 -15.61
N LEU A 103 -3.67 1.66 -14.38
CA LEU A 103 -4.96 1.44 -13.73
C LEU A 103 -5.65 2.76 -13.36
N VAL A 104 -4.90 3.74 -12.86
CA VAL A 104 -5.42 5.10 -12.59
C VAL A 104 -6.06 5.67 -13.85
N LYS A 105 -5.36 5.58 -14.99
CA LYS A 105 -5.87 6.04 -16.29
C LYS A 105 -7.09 5.23 -16.75
N LEU A 106 -7.02 3.89 -16.67
CA LEU A 106 -8.10 2.99 -17.07
C LEU A 106 -9.39 3.26 -16.28
N LEU A 107 -9.26 3.56 -14.99
CA LEU A 107 -10.38 3.80 -14.07
C LEU A 107 -10.82 5.28 -14.02
N ALA A 108 -10.19 6.15 -14.81
CA ALA A 108 -10.44 7.59 -14.86
C ALA A 108 -10.36 8.26 -13.46
N LEU A 109 -9.31 7.94 -12.70
CA LEU A 109 -9.12 8.47 -11.35
C LEU A 109 -8.34 9.79 -11.38
N PRO A 110 -8.66 10.76 -10.50
CA PRO A 110 -7.92 12.02 -10.42
C PRO A 110 -6.45 11.83 -10.06
N GLU A 111 -5.62 12.80 -10.42
CA GLU A 111 -4.26 12.92 -9.90
C GLU A 111 -4.30 13.07 -8.37
N ASN A 112 -3.38 12.41 -7.67
CA ASN A 112 -3.29 12.37 -6.21
C ASN A 112 -4.52 11.79 -5.47
N PHE A 113 -5.40 11.03 -6.15
CA PHE A 113 -6.60 10.48 -5.49
C PHE A 113 -6.27 9.52 -4.32
N THR A 114 -5.07 8.94 -4.31
CA THR A 114 -4.59 8.05 -3.25
C THR A 114 -3.90 8.77 -2.09
N LYS A 115 -3.76 10.10 -2.11
CA LYS A 115 -2.97 10.81 -1.09
C LYS A 115 -3.45 10.49 0.34
N ASP A 116 -4.76 10.40 0.52
CA ASP A 116 -5.37 10.16 1.83
C ASP A 116 -5.26 8.69 2.26
N TRP A 117 -4.96 7.79 1.32
CA TRP A 117 -4.67 6.40 1.63
C TRP A 117 -3.37 6.24 2.43
N ASN A 118 -2.40 7.14 2.26
CA ASN A 118 -1.13 7.07 3.00
C ASN A 118 -1.31 7.26 4.52
N PHE A 119 -2.46 7.76 4.98
CA PHE A 119 -2.85 7.78 6.40
C PHE A 119 -3.17 6.40 6.97
N VAL A 120 -3.20 5.34 6.14
CA VAL A 120 -3.34 3.95 6.59
C VAL A 120 -2.24 3.53 7.58
N PHE A 121 -1.12 4.23 7.59
CA PHE A 121 -0.04 3.96 8.53
C PHE A 121 -0.12 4.76 9.83
N GLU A 122 -1.00 5.77 9.97
CA GLU A 122 -1.17 6.53 11.23
C GLU A 122 -1.50 5.63 12.43
N PRO A 123 -2.45 4.69 12.34
CA PRO A 123 -2.75 3.80 13.46
C PRO A 123 -1.60 2.85 13.79
N ILE A 124 -0.82 2.45 12.79
CA ILE A 124 0.34 1.57 12.94
C ILE A 124 1.47 2.32 13.64
N ALA A 125 1.77 3.54 13.18
CA ALA A 125 2.73 4.46 13.79
C ALA A 125 2.41 4.72 15.26
N THR A 126 1.13 4.98 15.56
CA THR A 126 0.64 5.17 16.92
C THR A 126 0.80 3.91 17.78
N ALA A 127 0.43 2.73 17.26
CA ALA A 127 0.49 1.47 18.00
C ALA A 127 1.93 1.04 18.33
N TYR A 128 2.90 1.40 17.49
CA TYR A 128 4.30 0.95 17.61
C TYR A 128 5.30 2.05 17.94
N ASN A 129 4.78 3.24 18.30
CA ASN A 129 5.56 4.39 18.76
C ASN A 129 6.71 4.75 17.81
N PHE A 130 6.37 4.98 16.54
CA PHE A 130 7.27 5.60 15.56
C PHE A 130 6.54 6.76 14.88
N SER A 131 7.29 7.66 14.28
CA SER A 131 6.76 8.75 13.46
C SER A 131 7.07 8.48 11.99
N TYR A 132 6.20 8.97 11.11
CA TYR A 132 6.47 8.94 9.68
C TYR A 132 5.92 10.19 9.00
N THR A 133 6.55 10.56 7.89
CA THR A 133 6.04 11.58 6.97
C THR A 133 6.05 11.01 5.56
N PHE A 134 5.20 11.54 4.69
CA PHE A 134 5.20 11.15 3.29
C PHE A 134 5.08 12.37 2.38
N GLU A 135 5.71 12.28 1.22
CA GLU A 135 5.63 13.25 0.14
C GLU A 135 5.39 12.50 -1.17
N GLN A 136 4.33 12.86 -1.89
CA GLN A 136 3.99 12.23 -3.16
C GLN A 136 4.26 13.20 -4.31
N THR A 137 5.12 12.78 -5.23
CA THR A 137 5.37 13.47 -6.51
C THR A 137 4.70 12.70 -7.65
N GLU A 138 4.85 13.20 -8.88
CA GLU A 138 4.41 12.45 -10.06
C GLU A 138 5.19 11.15 -10.26
N GLU A 139 6.43 11.07 -9.78
CA GLU A 139 7.34 9.96 -10.05
C GLU A 139 7.37 8.93 -8.94
N MET A 140 7.26 9.39 -7.69
CA MET A 140 7.50 8.56 -6.51
C MET A 140 6.72 9.03 -5.29
N LEU A 141 6.59 8.12 -4.34
CA LEU A 141 6.17 8.39 -2.97
C LEU A 141 7.39 8.22 -2.06
N LEU A 142 7.82 9.32 -1.45
CA LEU A 142 8.89 9.34 -0.47
C LEU A 142 8.28 9.20 0.93
N ILE A 143 8.82 8.31 1.74
CA ILE A 143 8.37 8.07 3.11
C ILE A 143 9.57 8.15 4.04
N LYS A 144 9.49 8.98 5.07
CA LYS A 144 10.50 9.05 6.13
C LYS A 144 9.94 8.42 7.39
N ILE A 145 10.73 7.60 8.05
CA ILE A 145 10.38 6.92 9.30
C ILE A 145 11.42 7.30 10.34
N THR A 146 10.96 7.80 11.47
CA THR A 146 11.78 8.17 12.63
C THR A 146 11.24 7.47 13.87
N LYS A 147 12.11 7.12 14.82
CA LYS A 147 11.72 6.42 16.06
C LYS A 147 12.51 6.94 17.25
#